data_AF-E2ANQ6-F1
#
_entry.id   AF-E2ANQ6-F1
#
_cell.length_a   1.000
_cell.length_b   1.000
_cell.length_c   1.000
_cell.angle_alpha   90.00
_cell.angle_beta   90.00
_cell.angle_gamma   90.00
#
_symmetry.space_group_name_H-M   'P 1'
#
loop_
_entity.id
_entity.type
_entity.pdbx_description
1 polymer ?
#
loop_
_entity_poly.entity_id
_entity_poly.type
_entity_poly.pdbx_seq_one_letter_code
_entity_poly.pdbx_strand_id
1 'polypeptide(L)'
;GLGSHIQIWPPRSPDLTPLDFFLWGYLKEKVYATEPTTVEDMKVRIRRACQDITPDILRSVRESFSNRINQCIQVNGAAFEH
;
A
#
# COMPACT_ATOMS: atom_id res chain seq x y z
N GLY A 1 9.64 -22.47 -11.51
CA GLY A 1 9.45 -21.02 -11.26
C GLY A 1 8.85 -20.86 -9.90
N LEU A 2 9.44 -20.00 -9.07
CA LEU A 2 9.28 -19.93 -7.60
C LEU A 2 7.82 -19.97 -7.13
N GLY A 3 7.52 -20.95 -6.27
CA GLY A 3 6.28 -21.03 -5.52
C GLY A 3 6.17 -19.85 -4.57
N SER A 4 5.20 -18.98 -4.83
CA SER A 4 4.78 -17.99 -3.85
C SER A 4 4.24 -18.73 -2.63
N HIS A 5 4.88 -18.57 -1.47
CA HIS A 5 4.24 -18.87 -0.19
C HIS A 5 2.94 -18.08 -0.13
N ILE A 6 1.81 -18.78 -0.21
CA ILE A 6 0.49 -18.15 -0.06
C ILE A 6 0.40 -17.70 1.40
N GLN A 7 0.64 -16.41 1.63
CA GLN A 7 0.38 -15.77 2.91
C GLN A 7 -1.15 -15.79 3.12
N ILE A 8 -1.62 -16.59 4.09
CA ILE A 8 -3.04 -16.64 4.45
C ILE A 8 -3.36 -15.34 5.20
N TRP A 9 -4.07 -14.43 4.53
CA TRP A 9 -4.52 -13.18 5.14
C TRP A 9 -5.84 -13.39 5.89
N PRO A 10 -5.97 -12.89 7.13
CA PRO A 10 -7.24 -12.92 7.84
C PRO A 10 -8.29 -12.06 7.10
N PRO A 11 -9.55 -12.52 7.00
CA PRO A 11 -10.60 -11.78 6.31
C PRO A 11 -10.81 -10.40 6.95
N ARG A 12 -11.03 -9.36 6.11
CA ARG A 12 -11.26 -7.96 6.53
C ARG A 12 -10.07 -7.28 7.22
N SER A 13 -8.85 -7.48 6.73
CA SER A 13 -7.64 -6.83 7.25
C SER A 13 -7.00 -5.85 6.25
N PRO A 14 -7.70 -4.78 5.81
CA PRO A 14 -7.12 -3.78 4.90
C PRO A 14 -5.88 -3.12 5.52
N ASP A 15 -5.82 -3.01 6.85
CA ASP A 15 -4.67 -2.50 7.59
C ASP A 15 -3.41 -3.34 7.45
N LEU A 16 -3.52 -4.58 6.98
CA LEU A 16 -2.41 -5.49 6.80
C LEU A 16 -1.99 -5.64 5.33
N THR A 17 -2.67 -5.00 4.38
CA THR A 17 -2.23 -5.03 2.97
C THR A 17 -1.46 -3.75 2.64
N PRO A 18 -0.16 -3.81 2.31
CA PRO A 18 0.62 -2.64 1.87
C PRO A 18 0.04 -1.90 0.68
N LEU A 19 -0.72 -2.59 -0.17
CA LEU A 19 -1.43 -1.96 -1.28
C LEU A 19 -2.55 -1.03 -0.78
N ASP A 20 -3.30 -1.47 0.24
CA ASP A 20 -4.46 -0.76 0.75
C ASP A 20 -4.06 0.41 1.67
N PHE A 21 -3.14 0.18 2.62
CA PHE A 21 -2.75 1.25 3.55
C PHE A 21 -1.75 2.25 2.95
N PHE A 22 -1.02 1.88 1.89
CA PHE A 22 0.02 2.74 1.30
C PHE A 22 -0.21 3.01 -0.18
N LEU A 23 -0.16 2.00 -1.05
CA LEU A 23 -0.04 2.22 -2.50
C LEU A 23 -1.22 3.04 -3.05
N TRP A 24 -2.46 2.67 -2.71
CA TRP A 24 -3.63 3.39 -3.22
C TRP A 24 -3.70 4.83 -2.72
N GLY A 25 -3.32 5.08 -1.47
CA GLY A 25 -3.22 6.43 -0.92
C GLY A 25 -2.17 7.26 -1.66
N TYR A 26 -0.96 6.71 -1.81
CA TYR A 26 0.16 7.36 -2.50
C TYR A 26 -0.16 7.67 -3.96
N LEU A 27 -0.69 6.70 -4.70
CA LEU A 27 -1.08 6.90 -6.10
C LEU A 27 -2.18 7.95 -6.23
N LYS A 28 -3.18 7.92 -5.34
CA LYS A 28 -4.27 8.90 -5.37
C LYS A 28 -3.73 10.32 -5.15
N GLU A 29 -2.86 10.51 -4.17
CA GLU A 29 -2.22 11.80 -3.90
C GLU A 29 -1.46 12.33 -5.13
N LYS A 30 -0.64 11.49 -5.77
CA LYS A 30 0.19 11.90 -6.92
C LYS A 30 -0.61 12.11 -8.21
N VAL A 31 -1.52 11.20 -8.53
CA VAL A 31 -2.26 11.21 -9.80
C VAL A 31 -3.30 12.32 -9.84
N TYR A 32 -3.93 12.62 -8.69
CA TYR A 32 -4.95 13.65 -8.53
C TYR A 32 -4.41 14.98 -7.97
N ALA A 33 -3.09 15.15 -7.84
CA ALA A 33 -2.47 16.43 -7.46
C ALA A 33 -2.81 17.57 -8.44
N THR A 34 -3.08 17.21 -9.69
CA THR A 34 -3.57 18.11 -10.74
C THR A 34 -4.87 17.57 -11.32
N GLU A 35 -5.70 18.45 -11.88
CA GLU A 35 -7.00 18.07 -12.44
C GLU A 35 -6.87 16.88 -13.42
N PRO A 36 -7.71 15.83 -13.28
CA PRO A 36 -7.76 14.73 -14.23
C PRO A 36 -8.14 15.22 -15.62
N THR A 37 -7.41 14.78 -16.65
CA THR A 37 -7.69 15.17 -18.03
C THR A 37 -8.16 13.97 -18.84
N THR A 38 -7.32 13.44 -19.72
CA THR A 38 -7.61 12.29 -20.58
C THR A 38 -7.20 10.99 -19.90
N VAL A 39 -7.79 9.88 -20.36
CA VAL A 39 -7.43 8.53 -19.89
C VAL A 39 -5.94 8.26 -20.12
N GLU A 40 -5.38 8.70 -21.23
CA GLU A 40 -3.97 8.52 -21.58
C GLU A 40 -3.05 9.28 -20.63
N ASP A 41 -3.37 10.54 -20.32
CA ASP A 41 -2.63 11.33 -19.34
C ASP A 41 -2.69 10.68 -17.95
N MET A 42 -3.86 10.23 -17.51
CA MET A 42 -4.02 9.53 -16.22
C MET A 42 -3.19 8.24 -16.17
N LYS A 43 -3.16 7.45 -17.25
CA LYS A 43 -2.29 6.26 -17.35
C LYS A 43 -0.80 6.62 -17.28
N VAL A 44 -0.38 7.75 -17.84
CA VAL A 44 1.01 8.24 -17.75
C VAL A 44 1.33 8.67 -16.32
N ARG A 45 0.43 9.41 -15.67
CA ARG A 45 0.59 9.84 -14.26
C ARG A 45 0.71 8.65 -13.31
N ILE A 46 -0.11 7.61 -13.47
CA ILE A 46 -0.02 6.38 -12.67
C ILE A 46 1.36 5.73 -12.84
N ARG A 47 1.84 5.59 -14.08
CA ARG A 47 3.17 4.99 -14.33
C ARG A 47 4.30 5.81 -13.71
N ARG A 48 4.25 7.13 -13.81
CA ARG A 48 5.23 8.03 -13.19
C ARG A 48 5.20 7.92 -11.66
N ALA A 49 4.01 7.97 -11.06
CA ALA A 49 3.87 7.78 -9.62
C ALA A 49 4.44 6.45 -9.15
N CYS A 50 4.23 5.35 -9.89
CA CYS A 50 4.87 4.07 -9.60
C CYS A 50 6.40 4.10 -9.73
N GLN A 51 6.95 4.83 -10.70
CA GLN A 51 8.40 4.98 -10.89
C GLN A 51 9.06 5.82 -9.77
N ASP A 52 8.30 6.75 -9.18
CA ASP A 52 8.76 7.58 -8.07
C ASP A 52 8.86 6.81 -6.74
N ILE A 53 8.33 5.57 -6.67
CA ILE A 53 8.43 4.72 -5.48
C ILE A 53 9.87 4.20 -5.38
N THR A 54 10.65 4.84 -4.52
CA THR A 54 12.05 4.47 -4.27
C THR A 54 12.18 3.24 -3.37
N PRO A 55 13.34 2.57 -3.39
CA PRO A 55 13.64 1.48 -2.45
C PRO A 55 13.52 1.89 -0.98
N ASP A 56 13.81 3.15 -0.64
CA ASP A 56 13.70 3.66 0.73
C ASP A 56 12.22 3.80 1.15
N ILE A 57 11.34 4.25 0.25
CA ILE A 57 9.90 4.24 0.49
C ILE A 57 9.41 2.81 0.75
N LEU A 58 9.84 1.85 -0.07
CA LEU A 58 9.47 0.43 0.11
C LEU A 58 9.98 -0.14 1.45
N ARG A 59 11.16 0.31 1.91
CA ARG A 59 11.70 -0.06 3.22
C ARG A 59 10.81 0.45 4.35
N SER A 60 10.43 1.73 4.30
CA SER A 60 9.52 2.33 5.28
C SER A 60 8.15 1.65 5.30
N VAL A 61 7.62 1.26 4.13
CA VAL A 61 6.37 0.51 4.02
C VAL A 61 6.49 -0.87 4.66
N ARG A 62 7.62 -1.57 4.48
CA ARG A 62 7.88 -2.86 5.12
C ARG A 62 7.96 -2.73 6.64
N GLU A 63 8.65 -1.71 7.15
CA GLU A 63 8.73 -1.45 8.59
C GLU A 63 7.35 -1.12 9.17
N SER A 64 6.58 -0.29 8.48
CA SER A 64 5.20 0.04 8.86
C SER A 64 4.30 -1.20 8.88
N PHE A 65 4.47 -2.10 7.91
CA PHE A 65 3.76 -3.38 7.87
C PHE A 65 4.12 -4.27 9.07
N SER A 66 5.41 -4.40 9.42
CA SER A 66 5.83 -5.13 10.62
C SER A 66 5.24 -4.53 11.90
N ASN A 67 5.20 -3.20 12.00
CA ASN A 67 4.57 -2.52 13.14
C ASN A 67 3.07 -2.81 13.22
N ARG A 68 2.36 -2.77 12.09
CA ARG A 68 0.93 -3.10 12.00
C ARG A 68 0.63 -4.56 12.40
N ILE A 69 1.48 -5.51 12.04
CA ILE A 69 1.37 -6.90 12.54
C ILE A 69 1.48 -6.92 14.07
N ASN A 70 2.49 -6.25 14.63
CA ASN A 70 2.68 -6.22 16.08
C ASN A 70 1.49 -5.58 16.81
N GLN A 71 0.93 -4.49 16.27
CA GLN A 71 -0.28 -3.86 16.79
C GLN A 71 -1.48 -4.83 16.75
N CYS A 72 -1.68 -5.52 15.63
CA CYS A 72 -2.72 -6.53 15.47
C CYS A 72 -2.62 -7.63 16.54
N ILE A 73 -1.40 -8.09 16.84
CA ILE A 73 -1.14 -9.08 17.91
C ILE A 73 -1.51 -8.49 19.28
N GLN A 74 -1.13 -7.24 19.58
CA GLN A 74 -1.44 -6.60 20.86
C GLN A 74 -2.94 -6.46 21.12
N VAL A 75 -3.73 -6.26 20.06
CA VAL A 75 -5.21 -6.16 20.16
C VAL A 75 -5.92 -7.50 19.90
N ASN A 76 -5.20 -8.63 19.94
CA ASN A 76 -5.73 -9.97 19.69
C ASN A 76 -6.54 -10.10 18.38
N GLY A 77 -6.11 -9.40 17.32
CA GLY A 77 -6.76 -9.45 16.01
C GLY A 77 -7.98 -8.55 15.85
N ALA A 78 -8.30 -7.69 16.82
CA ALA A 78 -9.29 -6.63 16.63
C ALA A 78 -8.79 -5.54 15.66
N ALA A 79 -9.70 -4.77 15.08
CA ALA A 79 -9.35 -3.60 14.29
C ALA A 79 -8.70 -2.55 15.21
N PHE A 80 -7.71 -1.82 14.68
CA PHE A 80 -7.04 -0.74 15.38
C PHE A 80 -6.94 0.47 14.44
N GLU A 81 -7.32 1.65 14.93
CA GLU A 81 -7.12 2.92 14.22
C GLU A 81 -5.70 3.47 14.51
N HIS A 82 -5.18 4.26 13.56
CA HIS A 82 -3.94 5.04 13.71
C HIS A 82 -4.23 6.44 14.23
#